data_AF-A0A101GFR1-F1
#
_entry.id   AF-A0A101GFR1-F1
#
_cell.length_a   1.000
_cell.length_b   1.000
_cell.length_c   1.000
_cell.angle_alpha   90.00
_cell.angle_beta   90.00
_cell.angle_gamma   90.00
#
_symmetry.space_group_name_H-M   'P 1'
#
loop_
_entity.id
_entity.type
_entity.pdbx_description
1 polymer ?
#
loop_
_entity_poly.entity_id
_entity_poly.type
_entity_poly.pdbx_seq_one_letter_code
_entity_poly.pdbx_strand_id
1 'polypeptide(L)'
;IRSRTHGAFLRYDRDQDEHYRIISAMIKSLRGSDPDAAVYWLARLIAGGENIRFIARRLLIFAAEDVGLADPGAINIAASAAYAADMVGLPEARIILSEAVIYLASAPKSNSAYMAVDRAMKAIEGGDIQEIPPHLDPHGTGYKYPHDFPGHWIPQQYLKESRRFYYPGTIGAEKNMAKRLARFWRRFRQDGSTD
;
A
#
# COMPACT_ATOMS: atom_id res chain seq x y z
N ILE A 1 1.61 -53.44 7.33
CA ILE A 1 1.01 -52.12 6.97
C ILE A 1 2.14 -51.10 6.91
N ARG A 2 2.62 -50.73 5.72
CA ARG A 2 3.74 -49.79 5.55
C ARG A 2 3.24 -48.35 5.72
N SER A 3 3.81 -47.64 6.69
CA SER A 3 3.58 -46.21 6.96
C SER A 3 4.01 -45.36 5.76
N ARG A 4 3.04 -44.70 5.12
CA ARG A 4 3.23 -43.64 4.11
C ARG A 4 2.37 -42.44 4.52
N THR A 5 2.88 -41.59 5.42
CA THR A 5 2.17 -40.32 5.72
C THR A 5 3.05 -39.19 6.25
N HIS A 6 4.28 -39.46 6.71
CA HIS A 6 5.13 -38.40 7.30
C HIS A 6 5.92 -37.58 6.26
N GLY A 7 6.23 -38.13 5.09
CA GLY A 7 7.04 -37.44 4.08
C GLY A 7 6.29 -36.39 3.25
N ALA A 8 4.96 -36.53 3.10
CA ALA A 8 4.14 -35.58 2.34
C ALA A 8 3.86 -34.30 3.13
N PHE A 9 3.59 -34.41 4.44
CA PHE A 9 3.38 -33.26 5.33
C PHE A 9 4.65 -32.43 5.51
N LEU A 10 5.81 -33.08 5.74
CA LEU A 10 7.10 -32.40 5.85
C LEU A 10 7.60 -31.76 4.55
N ARG A 11 7.27 -32.33 3.38
CA ARG A 11 7.53 -31.69 2.08
C ARG A 11 6.59 -30.51 1.85
N TYR A 12 5.31 -30.67 2.15
CA TYR A 12 4.31 -29.61 2.04
C TYR A 12 4.65 -28.40 2.94
N ASP A 13 5.05 -28.61 4.19
CA ASP A 13 5.50 -27.54 5.10
C ASP A 13 6.80 -26.88 4.62
N ARG A 14 7.76 -27.67 4.11
CA ARG A 14 9.02 -27.13 3.55
C ARG A 14 8.79 -26.31 2.28
N ASP A 15 7.91 -26.77 1.41
CA ASP A 15 7.56 -26.08 0.18
C ASP A 15 6.87 -24.76 0.56
N GLN A 16 5.84 -24.78 1.43
CA GLN A 16 5.16 -23.57 1.96
C GLN A 16 6.13 -22.53 2.54
N ASP A 17 7.09 -22.98 3.36
CA ASP A 17 8.12 -22.12 3.94
C ASP A 17 9.05 -21.52 2.87
N GLU A 18 9.43 -22.29 1.85
CA GLU A 18 10.28 -21.80 0.77
C GLU A 18 9.58 -20.75 -0.10
N HIS A 19 8.32 -21.00 -0.51
CA HIS A 19 7.50 -20.03 -1.24
C HIS A 19 7.41 -18.70 -0.48
N TYR A 20 7.12 -18.74 0.82
CA TYR A 20 7.05 -17.56 1.68
C TYR A 20 8.38 -16.82 1.78
N ARG A 21 9.50 -17.54 1.90
CA ARG A 21 10.83 -16.93 1.96
C ARG A 21 11.21 -16.22 0.66
N ILE A 22 10.92 -16.83 -0.50
CA ILE A 22 11.24 -16.24 -1.80
C ILE A 22 10.40 -14.99 -2.04
N ILE A 23 9.09 -15.03 -1.80
CA ILE A 23 8.24 -13.85 -1.99
C ILE A 23 8.60 -12.73 -1.01
N SER A 24 8.97 -13.08 0.23
CA SER A 24 9.45 -12.12 1.22
C SER A 24 10.75 -11.44 0.78
N ALA A 25 11.67 -12.19 0.15
CA ALA A 25 12.89 -11.64 -0.43
C ALA A 25 12.58 -10.71 -1.62
N MET A 26 11.67 -11.11 -2.51
CA MET A 26 11.22 -10.26 -3.64
C MET A 26 10.67 -8.92 -3.14
N ILE A 27 9.76 -8.93 -2.16
CA ILE A 27 9.16 -7.71 -1.60
C ILE A 27 10.22 -6.83 -0.90
N LYS A 28 11.18 -7.42 -0.19
CA LYS A 28 12.27 -6.66 0.42
C LYS A 28 13.20 -6.04 -0.63
N SER A 29 13.48 -6.73 -1.74
CA SER A 29 14.25 -6.19 -2.86
C SER A 29 13.52 -5.02 -3.54
N LEU A 30 12.20 -5.16 -3.78
CA LEU A 30 11.37 -4.06 -4.28
C LEU A 30 11.43 -2.84 -3.34
N ARG A 31 11.28 -3.06 -2.03
CA ARG A 31 11.36 -2.01 -1.00
C ARG A 31 12.74 -1.34 -0.98
N GLY A 32 13.79 -2.15 -1.08
CA GLY A 32 15.18 -1.71 -1.18
C GLY A 32 15.54 -1.04 -2.50
N SER A 33 14.61 -0.98 -3.46
CA SER A 33 14.81 -0.41 -4.80
C SER A 33 15.93 -1.09 -5.59
N ASP A 34 16.03 -2.42 -5.46
CA ASP A 34 16.95 -3.27 -6.22
C ASP A 34 16.16 -4.07 -7.28
N PRO A 35 16.12 -3.58 -8.54
CA PRO A 35 15.34 -4.23 -9.61
C PRO A 35 15.93 -5.58 -10.01
N ASP A 36 17.26 -5.74 -9.98
CA ASP A 36 17.92 -6.99 -10.38
C ASP A 36 17.61 -8.11 -9.39
N ALA A 37 17.75 -7.82 -8.08
CA ALA A 37 17.39 -8.78 -7.04
C ALA A 37 15.88 -9.10 -7.08
N ALA A 38 15.02 -8.10 -7.29
CA ALA A 38 13.58 -8.31 -7.35
C ALA A 38 13.17 -9.22 -8.53
N VAL A 39 13.73 -9.00 -9.73
CA VAL A 39 13.47 -9.85 -10.91
C VAL A 39 14.07 -11.25 -10.72
N TYR A 40 15.22 -11.38 -10.06
CA TYR A 40 15.78 -12.69 -9.71
C TYR A 40 14.83 -13.49 -8.81
N TRP A 41 14.27 -12.89 -7.77
CA TRP A 41 13.30 -13.56 -6.90
C TRP A 41 11.99 -13.87 -7.63
N LEU A 42 11.51 -12.99 -8.51
CA LEU A 42 10.38 -13.28 -9.41
C LEU A 42 10.66 -14.52 -10.26
N ALA A 43 11.82 -14.60 -10.90
CA ALA A 43 12.20 -15.75 -11.71
C ALA A 43 12.23 -17.05 -10.90
N ARG A 44 12.71 -17.00 -9.64
CA ARG A 44 12.66 -18.15 -8.73
C ARG A 44 11.23 -18.58 -8.40
N LEU A 45 10.31 -17.65 -8.17
CA LEU A 45 8.88 -17.97 -7.93
C LEU A 45 8.27 -18.66 -9.16
N ILE A 46 8.52 -18.11 -10.36
CA ILE A 46 7.99 -18.67 -11.62
C ILE A 46 8.56 -20.07 -11.87
N ALA A 47 9.88 -20.25 -11.72
CA ALA A 47 10.52 -21.56 -11.87
C ALA A 47 10.04 -22.59 -10.83
N GLY A 48 9.69 -22.12 -9.62
CA GLY A 48 9.08 -22.94 -8.58
C GLY A 48 7.59 -23.24 -8.78
N GLY A 49 6.97 -22.80 -9.89
CA GLY A 49 5.57 -23.04 -10.18
C GLY A 49 4.60 -22.22 -9.32
N GLU A 50 5.04 -21.10 -8.77
CA GLU A 50 4.20 -20.23 -7.95
C GLU A 50 2.99 -19.71 -8.73
N ASN A 51 1.87 -19.55 -8.04
CA ASN A 51 0.65 -19.06 -8.66
C ASN A 51 0.80 -17.59 -9.09
N ILE A 52 0.53 -17.27 -10.37
CA ILE A 52 0.60 -15.91 -10.91
C ILE A 52 -0.24 -14.92 -10.09
N ARG A 53 -1.46 -15.32 -9.69
CA ARG A 53 -2.35 -14.49 -8.87
C ARG A 53 -1.75 -14.24 -7.49
N PHE A 54 -0.98 -15.18 -6.93
CA PHE A 54 -0.27 -14.96 -5.67
C PHE A 54 0.79 -13.87 -5.82
N ILE A 55 1.65 -13.96 -6.84
CA ILE A 55 2.66 -12.94 -7.14
C ILE A 55 1.99 -11.57 -7.36
N ALA A 56 0.95 -11.53 -8.20
CA ALA A 56 0.22 -10.31 -8.54
C ALA A 56 -0.42 -9.64 -7.30
N ARG A 57 -1.02 -10.41 -6.38
CA ARG A 57 -1.54 -9.87 -5.11
C ARG A 57 -0.45 -9.19 -4.29
N ARG A 58 0.76 -9.74 -4.29
CA ARG A 58 1.90 -9.19 -3.54
C ARG A 58 2.43 -7.90 -4.16
N LEU A 59 2.40 -7.78 -5.50
CA LEU A 59 2.71 -6.53 -6.19
C LEU A 59 1.66 -5.44 -5.92
N LEU A 60 0.38 -5.79 -5.89
CA LEU A 60 -0.71 -4.86 -5.54
C LEU A 60 -0.54 -4.31 -4.11
N ILE A 61 -0.26 -5.19 -3.14
CA ILE A 61 0.01 -4.78 -1.76
C ILE A 61 1.23 -3.86 -1.72
N PHE A 62 2.33 -4.24 -2.37
CA PHE A 62 3.55 -3.44 -2.41
C PHE A 62 3.33 -2.04 -3.01
N ALA A 63 2.56 -1.95 -4.11
CA ALA A 63 2.24 -0.68 -4.75
C ALA A 63 1.51 0.28 -3.80
N ALA A 64 0.64 -0.23 -2.93
CA ALA A 64 -0.07 0.58 -1.93
C ALA A 64 0.73 0.83 -0.65
N GLU A 65 1.51 -0.15 -0.19
CA GLU A 65 2.23 -0.14 1.09
C GLU A 65 3.56 0.63 1.02
N ASP A 66 4.33 0.42 -0.04
CA ASP A 66 5.73 0.86 -0.12
C ASP A 66 5.97 1.94 -1.17
N VAL A 67 5.21 1.97 -2.26
CA VAL A 67 5.24 3.06 -3.25
C VAL A 67 4.25 4.15 -2.85
N GLY A 68 3.01 3.75 -2.59
CA GLY A 68 1.98 4.57 -1.95
C GLY A 68 1.75 5.90 -2.67
N LEU A 69 1.69 6.98 -1.88
CA LEU A 69 1.38 8.31 -2.40
C LEU A 69 2.58 9.04 -3.03
N ALA A 70 3.79 8.47 -2.95
CA ALA A 70 4.94 9.02 -3.65
C ALA A 70 4.77 8.87 -5.18
N ASP A 71 4.17 7.76 -5.62
CA ASP A 71 3.68 7.57 -6.98
C ASP A 71 2.29 6.91 -6.98
N PRO A 72 1.21 7.71 -6.98
CA PRO A 72 -0.16 7.20 -6.99
C PRO A 72 -0.52 6.36 -8.22
N GLY A 73 0.26 6.45 -9.31
CA GLY A 73 0.03 5.66 -10.53
C GLY A 73 0.46 4.19 -10.38
N ALA A 74 1.33 3.88 -9.41
CA ALA A 74 1.90 2.54 -9.24
C ALA A 74 0.86 1.45 -8.99
N ILE A 75 -0.23 1.76 -8.27
CA ILE A 75 -1.30 0.81 -8.03
C ILE A 75 -2.03 0.43 -9.33
N ASN A 76 -2.15 1.36 -10.27
CA ASN A 76 -2.76 1.09 -11.58
C ASN A 76 -1.82 0.22 -12.43
N ILE A 77 -0.52 0.49 -12.44
CA ILE A 77 0.47 -0.36 -13.11
C ILE A 77 0.39 -1.79 -12.55
N ALA A 78 0.40 -1.95 -11.23
CA ALA A 78 0.30 -3.26 -10.59
C ALA A 78 -1.04 -3.96 -10.89
N ALA A 79 -2.16 -3.24 -10.92
CA ALA A 79 -3.48 -3.79 -11.24
C ALA A 79 -3.59 -4.21 -12.70
N SER A 80 -3.12 -3.39 -13.64
CA SER A 80 -3.06 -3.72 -15.05
C SER A 80 -2.17 -4.93 -15.29
N ALA A 81 -1.00 -5.00 -14.66
CA ALA A 81 -0.12 -6.15 -14.74
C ALA A 81 -0.74 -7.40 -14.13
N ALA A 82 -1.45 -7.30 -12.99
CA ALA A 82 -2.16 -8.41 -12.38
C ALA A 82 -3.22 -9.00 -13.30
N TYR A 83 -4.05 -8.14 -13.91
CA TYR A 83 -5.06 -8.56 -14.89
C TYR A 83 -4.42 -9.18 -16.14
N ALA A 84 -3.43 -8.50 -16.73
CA ALA A 84 -2.81 -8.94 -17.97
C ALA A 84 -2.01 -10.25 -17.77
N ALA A 85 -1.28 -10.40 -16.67
CA ALA A 85 -0.54 -11.62 -16.36
C ALA A 85 -1.48 -12.81 -16.15
N ASP A 86 -2.62 -12.60 -15.48
CA ASP A 86 -3.64 -13.63 -15.28
C ASP A 86 -4.32 -14.03 -16.60
N MET A 87 -4.64 -13.05 -17.44
CA MET A 87 -5.27 -13.28 -18.74
C MET A 87 -4.34 -14.01 -19.71
N VAL A 88 -3.04 -13.67 -19.70
CA VAL A 88 -2.05 -14.22 -20.64
C VAL A 88 -1.54 -15.60 -20.19
N GLY A 89 -1.31 -15.81 -18.89
CA GLY A 89 -0.77 -17.07 -18.37
C GLY A 89 0.72 -17.27 -18.66
N LEU A 90 1.32 -18.29 -18.05
CA LEU A 90 2.72 -18.64 -18.28
C LEU A 90 2.89 -19.47 -19.57
N PRO A 91 4.02 -19.30 -20.30
CA PRO A 91 5.22 -18.59 -19.87
C PRO A 91 5.21 -17.06 -20.11
N GLU A 92 4.38 -16.51 -20.99
CA GLU A 92 4.41 -15.09 -21.42
C GLU A 92 4.13 -14.09 -20.29
N ALA A 93 3.31 -14.46 -19.30
CA ALA A 93 3.03 -13.64 -18.11
C ALA A 93 4.28 -13.20 -17.34
N ARG A 94 5.40 -13.94 -17.46
CA ARG A 94 6.69 -13.56 -16.86
C ARG A 94 7.17 -12.18 -17.32
N ILE A 95 6.87 -11.81 -18.56
CA ILE A 95 7.31 -10.54 -19.17
C ILE A 95 6.54 -9.38 -18.51
N ILE A 96 5.21 -9.52 -18.41
CA ILE A 96 4.31 -8.55 -17.77
C ILE A 96 4.66 -8.36 -16.29
N LEU A 97 4.88 -9.47 -15.57
CA LEU A 97 5.28 -9.43 -14.16
C LEU A 97 6.66 -8.77 -13.99
N SER A 98 7.60 -9.03 -14.89
CA SER A 98 8.94 -8.43 -14.86
C SER A 98 8.88 -6.92 -15.05
N GLU A 99 8.07 -6.44 -16.00
CA GLU A 99 7.84 -5.00 -16.22
C GLU A 99 7.31 -4.32 -14.95
N ALA A 100 6.27 -4.90 -14.34
CA ALA A 100 5.69 -4.35 -13.11
C ALA A 100 6.68 -4.37 -11.93
N VAL A 101 7.45 -5.45 -11.77
CA VAL A 101 8.47 -5.57 -10.73
C VAL A 101 9.55 -4.50 -10.88
N ILE A 102 10.07 -4.30 -12.10
CA ILE A 102 11.11 -3.29 -12.35
C ILE A 102 10.56 -1.88 -12.12
N TYR A 103 9.33 -1.61 -12.56
CA TYR A 103 8.66 -0.33 -12.30
C TYR A 103 8.56 -0.07 -10.79
N LEU A 104 8.02 -1.03 -10.02
CA LEU A 104 7.82 -0.88 -8.58
C LEU A 104 9.14 -0.78 -7.80
N ALA A 105 10.19 -1.49 -8.23
CA ALA A 105 11.53 -1.34 -7.67
C ALA A 105 12.06 0.09 -7.90
N SER A 106 11.81 0.66 -9.07
CA SER A 106 12.32 1.98 -9.47
C SER A 106 11.46 3.16 -8.98
N ALA A 107 10.21 2.90 -8.58
CA ALA A 107 9.28 3.93 -8.14
C ALA A 107 9.73 4.61 -6.84
N PRO A 108 9.43 5.90 -6.63
CA PRO A 108 9.68 6.56 -5.35
C PRO A 108 8.87 5.89 -4.24
N LYS A 109 9.43 5.79 -3.03
CA LYS A 109 8.81 5.05 -1.92
C LYS A 109 8.10 5.99 -0.94
N SER A 110 6.94 5.55 -0.46
CA SER A 110 6.24 6.14 0.69
C SER A 110 5.28 5.13 1.31
N ASN A 111 5.42 4.93 2.61
CA ASN A 111 4.52 4.11 3.42
C ASN A 111 3.53 4.94 4.25
N SER A 112 3.39 6.23 3.93
CA SER A 112 2.62 7.19 4.73
C SER A 112 1.13 6.84 4.84
N ALA A 113 0.53 6.33 3.76
CA ALA A 113 -0.87 5.92 3.70
C ALA A 113 -1.10 4.63 4.49
N TYR A 114 -0.21 3.65 4.33
CA TYR A 114 -0.20 2.41 5.13
C TYR A 114 -0.09 2.74 6.64
N MET A 115 0.89 3.56 7.03
CA MET A 115 1.05 3.98 8.42
C MET A 115 -0.12 4.82 8.93
N ALA A 116 -0.85 5.53 8.06
CA ALA A 116 -2.00 6.32 8.47
C ALA A 116 -3.17 5.44 8.94
N VAL A 117 -3.49 4.38 8.17
CA VAL A 117 -4.56 3.45 8.57
C VAL A 117 -4.14 2.65 9.81
N ASP A 118 -2.89 2.19 9.89
CA ASP A 118 -2.39 1.45 11.06
C ASP A 118 -2.46 2.29 12.35
N ARG A 119 -2.13 3.59 12.28
CA ARG A 119 -2.27 4.48 13.46
C ARG A 119 -3.72 4.70 13.85
N ALA A 120 -4.63 4.84 12.87
CA ALA A 120 -6.05 5.01 13.15
C ALA A 120 -6.65 3.74 13.78
N MET A 121 -6.32 2.57 13.25
CA MET A 121 -6.74 1.28 13.79
C MET A 121 -6.23 1.07 15.22
N LYS A 122 -4.94 1.36 15.47
CA LYS A 122 -4.37 1.29 16.83
C LYS A 122 -5.04 2.24 17.81
N ALA A 123 -5.46 3.44 17.37
CA ALA A 123 -6.19 4.37 18.23
C ALA A 123 -7.56 3.81 18.62
N ILE A 124 -8.27 3.21 17.67
CA ILE A 124 -9.57 2.54 17.91
C ILE A 124 -9.41 1.35 18.85
N GLU A 125 -8.41 0.49 18.62
CA GLU A 125 -8.09 -0.65 19.49
C GLU A 125 -7.71 -0.21 20.91
N GLY A 126 -7.09 0.96 21.04
CA GLY A 126 -6.76 1.59 22.32
C GLY A 126 -7.91 2.36 22.98
N GLY A 127 -9.10 2.37 22.38
CA GLY A 127 -10.30 3.01 22.95
C GLY A 127 -10.56 4.47 22.56
N ASP A 128 -9.80 5.07 21.63
CA ASP A 128 -10.10 6.39 21.04
C ASP A 128 -11.24 6.28 20.01
N ILE A 129 -12.42 5.86 20.48
CA ILE A 129 -13.65 5.76 19.70
C ILE A 129 -14.42 7.07 19.87
N GLN A 130 -14.43 7.88 18.82
CA GLN A 130 -15.11 9.18 18.81
C GLN A 130 -16.51 9.06 18.20
N GLU A 131 -17.47 9.76 18.80
CA GLU A 131 -18.81 9.93 18.20
C GLU A 131 -18.72 10.72 16.88
N ILE A 132 -19.64 10.43 15.96
CA ILE A 132 -19.81 11.19 14.73
C ILE A 132 -20.31 12.60 15.11
N PRO A 133 -19.62 13.69 14.69
CA PRO A 133 -20.12 15.03 14.91
C PRO A 133 -21.55 15.21 14.34
N PRO A 134 -22.50 15.86 15.04
CA PRO A 134 -23.90 15.91 14.62
C PRO A 134 -24.13 16.44 13.21
N HIS A 135 -23.33 17.39 12.73
CA HIS A 135 -23.43 17.94 11.38
C HIS A 135 -22.86 17.02 10.28
N LEU A 136 -22.30 15.85 10.62
CA LEU A 136 -21.90 14.81 9.66
C LEU A 136 -22.85 13.61 9.69
N ASP A 137 -23.77 13.55 10.64
CA ASP A 137 -24.80 12.53 10.70
C ASP A 137 -25.78 12.70 9.52
N PRO A 138 -26.20 11.62 8.82
CA PRO A 138 -27.15 11.70 7.72
C PRO A 138 -28.51 12.35 8.08
N HIS A 139 -28.91 12.29 9.35
CA HIS A 139 -30.10 12.92 9.90
C HIS A 139 -29.79 14.23 10.63
N GLY A 140 -28.53 14.63 10.64
CA GLY A 140 -28.03 15.85 11.23
C GLY A 140 -28.40 17.10 10.46
N THR A 141 -28.16 18.24 11.10
CA THR A 141 -28.29 19.56 10.48
C THR A 141 -26.99 20.35 10.65
N GLY A 142 -26.78 21.36 9.80
CA GLY A 142 -25.61 22.23 9.89
C GLY A 142 -24.36 21.78 9.12
N TYR A 143 -24.46 20.72 8.30
CA TYR A 143 -23.39 20.36 7.36
C TYR A 143 -23.12 21.50 6.39
N LYS A 144 -21.86 21.94 6.32
CA LYS A 144 -21.40 22.89 5.31
C LYS A 144 -20.85 22.12 4.13
N TYR A 145 -21.53 22.19 2.98
CA TYR A 145 -21.08 21.55 1.75
C TYR A 145 -19.88 22.28 1.17
N PRO A 146 -18.67 21.69 1.12
CA PRO A 146 -17.45 22.42 0.78
C PRO A 146 -17.46 23.08 -0.60
N HIS A 147 -18.19 22.53 -1.57
CA HIS A 147 -18.22 23.07 -2.93
C HIS A 147 -18.89 24.43 -3.04
N ASP A 148 -19.74 24.80 -2.08
CA ASP A 148 -20.40 26.12 -2.02
C ASP A 148 -19.46 27.23 -1.52
N PHE A 149 -18.25 26.88 -1.07
CA PHE A 149 -17.28 27.82 -0.53
C PHE A 149 -16.10 28.04 -1.49
N PRO A 150 -15.48 29.24 -1.49
CA PRO A 150 -14.32 29.53 -2.33
C PRO A 150 -13.19 28.51 -2.19
N GLY A 151 -12.65 28.04 -3.32
CA GLY A 151 -11.60 27.01 -3.34
C GLY A 151 -12.09 25.60 -2.95
N HIS A 152 -13.42 25.40 -2.91
CA HIS A 152 -14.10 24.17 -2.54
C HIS A 152 -13.67 23.62 -1.17
N TRP A 153 -13.52 24.54 -0.19
CA TRP A 153 -13.09 24.21 1.15
C TRP A 153 -13.64 25.19 2.20
N ILE A 154 -13.96 24.67 3.38
CA ILE A 154 -14.37 25.44 4.56
C ILE A 154 -13.78 24.76 5.82
N PRO A 155 -13.32 25.51 6.85
CA PRO A 155 -12.97 24.90 8.13
C PRO A 155 -14.25 24.39 8.80
N GLN A 156 -14.37 23.06 8.83
CA GLN A 156 -15.44 22.33 9.52
C GLN A 156 -14.81 21.21 10.34
N GLN A 157 -15.41 20.88 11.48
CA GLN A 157 -14.96 19.78 12.31
C GLN A 157 -15.34 18.45 11.66
N TYR A 158 -14.36 17.57 11.42
CA TYR A 158 -14.61 16.25 10.83
C TYR A 158 -14.42 15.08 11.82
N LEU A 159 -13.78 15.35 12.96
CA LEU A 159 -13.65 14.47 14.12
C LEU A 159 -14.00 15.25 15.38
N LYS A 160 -14.66 14.63 16.37
CA LYS A 160 -15.03 15.27 17.64
C LYS A 160 -13.79 15.84 18.35
N GLU A 161 -12.69 15.11 18.33
CA GLU A 161 -11.38 15.60 18.73
C GLU A 161 -10.42 15.50 17.54
N SER A 162 -9.75 16.61 17.21
CA SER A 162 -8.81 16.62 16.10
C SER A 162 -7.64 15.67 16.39
N ARG A 163 -7.53 14.61 15.59
CA ARG A 163 -6.37 13.70 15.54
C ARG A 163 -5.64 13.82 14.19
N ARG A 164 -4.36 13.44 14.19
CA ARG A 164 -3.54 13.34 12.97
C ARG A 164 -3.01 11.93 12.84
N PHE A 165 -3.50 11.20 11.84
CA PHE A 165 -3.03 9.84 11.51
C PHE A 165 -2.12 9.84 10.28
N TYR A 166 -2.38 10.74 9.33
CA TYR A 166 -1.62 10.89 8.10
C TYR A 166 -0.48 11.91 8.25
N TYR A 167 0.73 11.46 7.97
CA TYR A 167 1.97 12.24 7.97
C TYR A 167 2.58 12.12 6.57
N PRO A 168 2.34 13.11 5.69
CA PRO A 168 2.79 13.01 4.31
C PRO A 168 4.31 12.91 4.22
N GLY A 169 4.79 12.05 3.34
CA GLY A 169 6.17 12.02 2.87
C GLY A 169 6.54 13.26 2.04
N THR A 170 7.83 13.37 1.72
CA THR A 170 8.42 14.50 0.98
C THR A 170 8.84 14.14 -0.44
N ILE A 171 8.63 12.89 -0.85
CA ILE A 171 9.09 12.31 -2.11
C ILE A 171 7.92 12.26 -3.10
N GLY A 172 8.22 12.47 -4.39
CA GLY A 172 7.27 12.28 -5.49
C GLY A 172 6.04 13.19 -5.40
N ALA A 173 4.89 12.67 -5.82
CA ALA A 173 3.62 13.39 -5.86
C ALA A 173 3.16 13.84 -4.47
N GLU A 174 3.52 13.08 -3.44
CA GLU A 174 3.09 13.31 -2.06
C GLU A 174 3.50 14.68 -1.51
N LYS A 175 4.67 15.19 -1.93
CA LYS A 175 5.14 16.54 -1.58
C LYS A 175 4.12 17.61 -1.94
N ASN A 176 3.50 17.51 -3.11
CA ASN A 176 2.49 18.48 -3.57
C ASN A 176 1.16 18.29 -2.84
N MET A 177 0.80 17.04 -2.48
CA MET A 177 -0.34 16.76 -1.62
C MET A 177 -0.18 17.43 -0.24
N ALA A 178 1.01 17.28 0.37
CA ALA A 178 1.34 17.89 1.65
C ALA A 178 1.19 19.41 1.62
N LYS A 179 1.76 20.07 0.59
CA LYS A 179 1.62 21.51 0.37
C LYS A 179 0.16 21.94 0.25
N ARG A 180 -0.66 21.22 -0.52
CA ARG A 180 -2.08 21.51 -0.67
C ARG A 180 -2.82 21.43 0.68
N LEU A 181 -2.57 20.39 1.47
CA LEU A 181 -3.20 20.18 2.77
C LEU A 181 -2.79 21.25 3.80
N ALA A 182 -1.53 21.70 3.77
CA ALA A 182 -1.02 22.75 4.65
C ALA A 182 -1.72 24.12 4.46
N ARG A 183 -2.25 24.39 3.25
CA ARG A 183 -3.06 25.61 3.00
C ARG A 183 -4.37 25.60 3.78
N PHE A 184 -4.96 24.41 3.94
CA PHE A 184 -6.27 24.23 4.56
C PHE A 184 -6.19 24.01 6.08
N TRP A 185 -5.22 23.24 6.55
CA TRP A 185 -5.22 22.72 7.90
C TRP A 185 -3.92 23.04 8.64
N ARG A 186 -4.01 23.68 9.82
CA ARG A 186 -2.85 24.01 10.64
C ARG A 186 -1.99 22.78 10.96
N ARG A 187 -2.61 21.65 11.28
CA ARG A 187 -1.93 20.37 11.60
C ARG A 187 -1.10 19.77 10.46
N PHE A 188 -1.21 20.30 9.23
CA PHE A 188 -0.40 19.90 8.08
C PHE A 188 0.67 20.94 7.70
N ARG A 189 0.69 22.11 8.36
CA ARG A 189 1.81 23.04 8.23
C ARG A 189 3.01 22.42 8.94
N GLN A 190 4.18 22.45 8.30
CA GLN A 190 5.42 22.22 9.02
C GLN A 190 5.59 23.43 9.92
N ASP A 191 5.35 23.27 11.22
CA ASP A 191 5.81 24.26 12.17
C ASP A 191 7.33 24.30 12.02
N GLY A 192 7.89 25.47 11.70
CA GLY A 192 9.33 25.66 11.74
C GLY A 192 9.78 25.49 13.19
N SER A 193 10.02 24.25 13.61
CA SER A 193 10.90 23.95 14.73
C SER A 193 12.27 23.64 14.14
N THR A 194 13.10 24.68 14.13
CA THR A 194 14.52 24.61 14.52
C THR A 194 14.78 23.42 15.44
N ASP A 195 15.58 22.46 14.98
CA ASP A 195 16.97 22.27 15.41
C ASP A 195 17.79 21.63 14.27
#